data_AF-A0A7C1NIB6-F1
#
_entry.id   AF-A0A7C1NIB6-F1
#
_cell.length_a   1.000
_cell.length_b   1.000
_cell.length_c   1.000
_cell.angle_alpha   90.00
_cell.angle_beta   90.00
_cell.angle_gamma   90.00
#
_symmetry.space_group_name_H-M   'P 1'
#
loop_
_entity.id
_entity.type
_entity.pdbx_description
1 polymer ?
#
loop_
_entity_poly.entity_id
_entity_poly.type
_entity_poly.pdbx_seq_one_letter_code
_entity_poly.pdbx_strand_id
1 'polypeptide(L)' 'MRTNVVIENELMERALSIGGYKTKKAAIAAGLKLLVQFKSQEKLRSLRGKVRWEGDLERMRTNS' A
#
# COMPACT_ATOMS: atom_id res chain seq x y z
N MET A 1 16.61 3.77 -14.92
CA MET A 1 15.99 4.48 -16.05
C MET A 1 15.69 5.91 -15.65
N ARG A 2 16.01 6.91 -16.48
CA ARG A 2 15.63 8.30 -16.25
C ARG A 2 14.36 8.58 -17.06
N THR A 3 13.34 9.12 -16.42
CA THR A 3 12.02 9.34 -17.04
C THR A 3 11.51 10.71 -16.60
N ASN A 4 10.96 11.48 -17.53
CA ASN A 4 10.28 12.72 -17.24
C ASN A 4 8.78 12.42 -17.07
N VAL A 5 8.21 12.85 -15.95
CA VAL A 5 6.80 12.62 -15.60
C VAL A 5 6.19 13.93 -15.14
N VAL A 6 4.95 14.20 -15.57
CA VAL A 6 4.16 15.34 -15.11
C VAL A 6 3.32 14.87 -13.94
N ILE A 7 3.45 15.56 -12.80
CA ILE A 7 2.75 15.24 -11.56
C ILE A 7 2.26 16.56 -10.96
N GLU A 8 1.04 16.58 -10.44
CA GLU A 8 0.51 17.73 -9.70
C GLU A 8 1.41 18.08 -8.51
N ASN A 9 1.71 19.37 -8.34
CA ASN A 9 2.64 19.83 -7.30
C ASN A 9 2.11 19.52 -5.89
N GLU A 10 0.82 19.77 -5.64
CA GLU A 10 0.20 19.51 -4.34
C GLU A 10 0.31 18.03 -3.93
N LEU A 11 0.12 17.11 -4.88
CA LEU A 11 0.25 15.68 -4.64
C LEU A 11 1.69 15.32 -4.26
N MET A 12 2.69 15.87 -4.98
CA MET A 12 4.10 15.63 -4.68
C MET A 12 4.50 16.19 -3.32
N GLU A 13 4.06 17.41 -2.98
CA GLU A 13 4.35 18.04 -1.70
C GLU A 13 3.75 17.24 -0.54
N ARG A 14 2.50 16.80 -0.67
CA ARG A 14 1.87 15.92 0.32
C ARG A 14 2.62 14.60 0.45
N ALA A 15 3.04 13.98 -0.65
CA ALA A 15 3.79 12.74 -0.62
C ALA A 15 5.16 12.90 0.08
N LEU A 16 5.85 14.03 -0.14
CA LEU A 16 7.13 14.33 0.52
C LEU A 16 6.93 14.59 2.01
N SER A 17 5.94 15.41 2.38
CA SER A 17 5.66 15.81 3.76
C SER A 17 5.16 14.63 4.61
N ILE A 18 4.09 13.96 4.17
CA ILE A 18 3.49 12.83 4.90
C ILE A 18 4.44 11.62 4.88
N GLY A 19 5.10 11.38 3.75
CA GLY A 19 6.01 10.26 3.59
C GLY A 19 7.41 10.48 4.18
N GLY A 20 7.73 11.68 4.65
CA GLY A 20 9.05 12.02 5.21
C GLY A 20 10.20 11.91 4.20
N TYR A 21 9.92 12.05 2.90
CA TYR A 21 10.92 11.86 1.85
C TYR A 21 11.66 13.17 1.54
N LYS A 22 12.99 13.09 1.43
CA LYS A 22 13.83 14.24 1.05
C LYS A 22 13.82 14.57 -0.43
N THR A 23 13.41 13.65 -1.30
CA THR A 23 13.49 13.82 -2.75
C THR A 23 12.25 13.31 -3.47
N LYS A 24 11.86 13.98 -4.57
CA LYS A 24 10.75 13.56 -5.43
C LYS A 24 10.95 12.11 -5.94
N LYS A 25 12.19 11.75 -6.28
CA LYS A 25 12.55 10.39 -6.72
C LYS A 25 12.23 9.34 -5.65
N ALA A 26 12.56 9.59 -4.38
CA ALA A 26 12.28 8.67 -3.29
C ALA A 26 10.77 8.49 -3.08
N ALA A 27 10.02 9.60 -3.07
CA ALA A 27 8.56 9.56 -2.95
C ALA A 27 7.91 8.77 -4.09
N ILE A 28 8.31 9.02 -5.34
CA ILE A 28 7.80 8.29 -6.52
C ILE A 28 8.14 6.81 -6.44
N ALA A 29 9.38 6.46 -6.10
CA ALA A 29 9.80 5.06 -5.98
C ALA A 29 9.00 4.31 -4.89
N ALA A 30 8.74 4.97 -3.75
CA ALA A 30 7.92 4.39 -2.69
C ALA A 30 6.46 4.20 -3.14
N GLY A 31 5.87 5.19 -3.81
CA GLY A 31 4.51 5.10 -4.35
C GLY A 31 4.35 3.95 -5.36
N LEU A 32 5.32 3.77 -6.26
CA LEU A 32 5.30 2.68 -7.24
C LEU A 32 5.44 1.31 -6.57
N LYS A 33 6.32 1.16 -5.56
CA LYS A 33 6.42 -0.08 -4.79
C LYS A 33 5.10 -0.42 -4.09
N LEU A 34 4.47 0.58 -3.47
CA LEU A 34 3.20 0.42 -2.79
C LEU A 34 2.10 -0.01 -3.76
N LEU A 35 2.03 0.61 -4.95
CA LEU A 35 1.07 0.24 -5.99
C LEU A 35 1.22 -1.23 -6.41
N VAL A 36 2.45 -1.68 -6.66
CA VAL A 36 2.72 -3.09 -7.03
C VAL A 36 2.30 -4.02 -5.89
N GLN A 37 2.63 -3.69 -4.64
CA GLN A 37 2.24 -4.48 -3.48
C GLN A 37 0.72 -4.57 -3.33
N PHE A 38 -0.01 -3.46 -3.48
CA PHE A 38 -1.47 -3.47 -3.42
C PHE A 38 -2.08 -4.33 -4.53
N LYS A 39 -1.56 -4.21 -5.75
CA LYS A 39 -2.06 -4.96 -6.90
C LYS A 39 -1.73 -6.46 -6.82
N SER A 40 -0.58 -6.84 -6.29
CA SER A 40 -0.27 -8.26 -6.08
C SER A 40 -1.20 -8.90 -5.04
N GLN A 41 -1.59 -8.15 -4.01
CA GLN A 41 -2.55 -8.57 -3.00
C GLN A 41 -4.01 -8.57 -3.48
N GLU A 42 -4.33 -7.88 -4.58
CA GLU A 42 -5.69 -7.87 -5.14
C GLU A 42 -6.16 -9.28 -5.53
N LYS A 43 -5.25 -10.15 -5.98
CA LYS A 43 -5.56 -11.55 -6.26
C LYS A 43 -6.01 -12.31 -5.01
N LEU A 44 -5.48 -12.00 -3.83
CA LEU A 44 -5.96 -12.58 -2.57
C LEU A 44 -7.39 -12.16 -2.24
N ARG A 45 -7.84 -10.97 -2.68
CA ARG A 45 -9.24 -10.56 -2.49
C ARG A 45 -10.22 -11.49 -3.21
N SER A 46 -9.80 -12.13 -4.31
CA SER A 46 -10.63 -13.12 -5.02
C SER A 46 -10.89 -14.42 -4.23
N LEU A 47 -10.11 -14.65 -3.16
CA LEU A 47 -10.26 -15.78 -2.24
C LEU A 47 -11.24 -15.48 -1.09
N ARG A 48 -11.72 -14.23 -0.95
CA ARG A 48 -12.72 -13.86 0.06
C ARG A 48 -13.97 -14.73 -0.09
N GLY A 49 -14.37 -15.39 0.99
CA GLY A 49 -15.53 -16.30 1.03
C GLY A 49 -15.31 -17.66 0.36
N LYS A 50 -14.16 -17.90 -0.28
CA LYS A 50 -13.81 -19.19 -0.90
C LYS A 50 -12.91 -20.06 -0.01
N VAL A 51 -12.25 -19.47 0.98
CA VAL A 51 -11.37 -20.17 1.91
C VAL A 51 -12.12 -20.41 3.21
N ARG A 52 -12.10 -21.66 3.68
CA ARG A 52 -12.62 -22.02 5.00
C ARG A 52 -11.64 -21.50 6.05
N TRP A 53 -12.11 -20.61 6.91
CA TRP A 53 -11.33 -20.13 8.04
C TRP A 53 -11.50 -21.10 9.21
N GLU A 54 -10.39 -21.55 9.79
CA GLU A 54 -10.37 -22.43 10.95
C GLU A 54 -9.76 -21.68 12.14
N GLY A 55 -10.58 -21.41 13.16
CA GLY A 55 -10.19 -20.69 14.37
C GLY A 55 -11.42 -20.41 15.26
N ASP A 56 -11.19 -20.06 16.52
CA ASP A 56 -12.24 -19.63 17.45
C ASP A 56 -12.14 -18.10 17.63
N LEU A 57 -13.06 -17.39 16.97
CA LEU A 57 -13.12 -15.93 16.97
C LEU A 57 -13.41 -15.34 18.36
N GLU A 58 -14.19 -16.04 19.18
CA GLU A 58 -14.57 -15.57 20.51
C GLU A 58 -13.40 -15.70 21.47
N ARG A 59 -12.65 -16.80 21.39
CA ARG A 59 -11.42 -17.00 22.17
C ARG A 59 -10.32 -15.99 21.82
N MET A 60 -10.24 -15.55 20.56
CA MET A 60 -9.25 -14.54 20.14
C MET A 60 -9.57 -13.13 20.67
N ARG A 61 -10.85 -12.83 20.95
CA ARG A 61 -11.29 -11.51 21.44
C ARG A 61 -11.19 -11.36 22.95
N THR A 62 -11.35 -12.46 23.69
CA THR A 62 -11.40 -12.46 25.17
C THR A 62 -10.04 -12.42 25.87
N ASN A 63 -8.92 -12.54 25.14
CA ASN A 63 -7.56 -12.38 25.68
C ASN A 63 -7.03 -10.93 25.61
N SER A 64 -7.93 -9.93 25.72
CA SER A 64 -7.58 -8.50 25.74
C SER A 64 -7.59 -7.95 27.17
#